data_AF-A0A8T3LMF1-F1
#
_entry.id   AF-A0A8T3LMF1-F1
#
_cell.length_a   1.000
_cell.length_b   1.000
_cell.length_c   1.000
_cell.angle_alpha   90.00
_cell.angle_beta   90.00
_cell.angle_gamma   90.00
#
_symmetry.space_group_name_H-M   'P 1'
#
loop_
_entity.id
_entity.type
_entity.pdbx_description
1 polymer ?
#
loop_
_entity_poly.entity_id
_entity_poly.type
_entity_poly.pdbx_seq_one_letter_code
_entity_poly.pdbx_strand_id
1 'polypeptide(L)' 'MWLLDQWAERHIAEAQAKGEFDNLAGSGEPLILDDDSHVPPELRAGYRLLKNGGCLPPELEQRREAIQLLDILKG' A
#
# COMPACT_ATOMS: atom_id res chain seq x y z
N MET A 1 -21.75 -16.63 -3.76
CA MET A 1 -20.58 -16.17 -3.00
C MET A 1 -19.67 -17.37 -2.77
N TRP A 2 -18.38 -17.26 -3.08
CA TRP A 2 -17.42 -18.36 -2.90
C TRP A 2 -17.12 -18.56 -1.40
N LEU A 3 -16.59 -19.73 -1.03
CA LEU A 3 -16.26 -20.08 0.36
C LEU A 3 -15.26 -19.08 0.99
N LEU A 4 -14.35 -18.54 0.18
CA LEU A 4 -13.35 -17.55 0.61
C LEU A 4 -13.99 -16.22 1.05
N ASP A 5 -15.02 -15.76 0.34
CA ASP A 5 -15.71 -14.51 0.65
C ASP A 5 -16.36 -14.59 2.04
N GLN A 6 -17.01 -15.71 2.35
CA GLN A 6 -17.66 -15.92 3.65
C GLN A 6 -16.64 -16.00 4.79
N TRP A 7 -15.47 -16.58 4.53
CA TRP A 7 -14.41 -16.69 5.53
C TRP A 7 -13.78 -15.32 5.83
N ALA A 8 -13.51 -14.52 4.79
CA ALA A 8 -13.02 -13.15 4.95
C ALA A 8 -14.03 -12.29 5.72
N GLU A 9 -15.31 -12.33 5.34
CA GLU A 9 -16.38 -11.57 6.00
C GLU A 9 -16.47 -11.90 7.50
N ARG A 10 -16.41 -13.19 7.83
CA ARG A 10 -16.47 -13.64 9.23
C ARG A 10 -15.28 -13.11 10.04
N HIS A 11 -14.08 -13.13 9.49
CA HIS A 11 -12.90 -12.60 10.17
C HIS A 11 -12.98 -11.08 10.39
N ILE A 12 -13.46 -10.34 9.39
CA ILE A 12 -13.66 -8.89 9.51
C ILE A 12 -14.69 -8.59 10.62
N ALA A 13 -15.82 -9.30 10.64
CA ALA A 13 -16.85 -9.12 11.65
C ALA A 13 -16.36 -9.46 13.07
N GLU A 14 -15.56 -10.52 13.23
CA GLU A 14 -14.96 -10.89 14.51
C GLU A 14 -13.95 -9.84 15.00
N ALA A 15 -13.11 -9.30 14.12
CA ALA A 15 -12.18 -8.22 14.44
C ALA A 15 -12.90 -6.92 14.83
N GLN A 16 -13.99 -6.58 14.13
CA GLN A 16 -14.88 -5.46 14.51
C GLN A 16 -15.47 -5.66 15.90
N ALA A 17 -16.02 -6.85 16.20
CA ALA A 17 -16.64 -7.13 17.49
C ALA A 17 -15.66 -7.06 18.67
N LYS A 18 -14.38 -7.35 18.42
CA LYS A 18 -13.29 -7.23 19.39
C LYS A 18 -12.76 -5.81 19.56
N GLY A 19 -13.20 -4.87 18.72
CA GLY A 19 -12.67 -3.51 18.69
C GLY A 19 -11.24 -3.42 18.13
N GLU A 20 -10.79 -4.39 17.32
CA GLU A 20 -9.44 -4.36 16.73
C GLU A 20 -9.23 -3.20 15.76
N PHE A 21 -10.33 -2.60 15.28
CA PHE A 21 -10.31 -1.39 14.45
C PHE A 21 -10.46 -0.09 15.26
N ASP A 22 -10.63 -0.17 16.58
CA ASP A 22 -10.71 0.99 17.45
C ASP A 22 -9.31 1.53 17.77
N ASN A 23 -9.15 2.86 17.81
CA ASN A 23 -7.89 3.53 18.16
C ASN A 23 -6.67 3.10 17.34
N LEU A 24 -6.87 2.78 16.05
CA LEU A 24 -5.75 2.58 15.12
C LEU A 24 -4.84 3.82 15.11
N ALA A 25 -3.56 3.61 14.84
CA ALA A 25 -2.59 4.69 14.72
C ALA A 25 -3.08 5.73 13.67
N GLY A 26 -3.18 6.99 14.07
CA GLY A 26 -3.71 8.08 13.24
C GLY A 26 -5.24 8.20 13.23
N SER A 27 -5.97 7.43 14.05
CA SER A 27 -7.43 7.56 14.16
C SER A 27 -7.84 8.94 14.70
N GLY A 28 -8.68 9.65 13.95
CA GLY A 28 -9.13 11.01 14.28
C GLY A 28 -8.11 12.11 13.97
N GLU A 29 -6.91 11.77 13.50
CA GLU A 29 -5.89 12.73 13.11
C GLU A 29 -6.04 13.11 11.62
N PRO A 30 -5.61 14.32 11.21
CA PRO A 30 -5.54 14.69 9.80
C PRO A 30 -4.63 13.73 9.04
N LEU A 31 -5.09 13.27 7.87
CA LEU A 31 -4.26 12.44 6.99
C LEU A 31 -3.02 13.20 6.56
N ILE A 32 -1.84 12.62 6.81
CA ILE A 32 -0.58 13.10 6.24
C ILE A 32 -0.54 12.62 4.79
N LEU A 33 -0.82 13.52 3.86
CA LEU A 33 -0.75 13.22 2.44
C LEU A 33 0.70 13.33 1.95
N ASP A 34 1.14 12.34 1.20
CA ASP A 34 2.38 12.43 0.44
C ASP A 34 2.31 13.58 -0.58
N ASP A 35 3.47 14.15 -0.91
CA ASP A 35 3.60 15.15 -1.97
C ASP A 35 3.45 14.51 -3.35
N ASP A 36 2.20 14.37 -3.78
CA ASP A 36 1.83 13.88 -5.11
C ASP A 36 1.66 15.02 -6.12
N SER A 37 2.29 16.18 -5.92
CA SER A 37 2.19 17.32 -6.84
C SER A 37 2.63 16.98 -8.27
N HIS A 38 3.52 16.00 -8.41
CA HIS A 38 4.04 15.48 -9.68
C HIS A 38 3.09 14.51 -10.39
N VAL A 39 2.02 14.07 -9.71
CA VAL A 39 1.04 13.11 -10.24
C VAL A 39 -0.26 13.84 -10.57
N PRO A 40 -0.82 13.65 -11.79
CA PRO A 40 -2.12 14.18 -12.16
C PRO A 40 -3.20 13.80 -11.12
N PRO A 41 -4.10 14.72 -10.73
CA PRO A 41 -5.08 14.50 -9.65
C PRO A 41 -5.87 13.19 -9.78
N GLU A 42 -6.26 12.83 -11.00
CA GLU A 42 -7.00 11.63 -11.36
C GLU A 42 -6.22 10.32 -11.12
N LEU A 43 -4.88 10.38 -11.10
CA LEU A 43 -4.00 9.21 -10.92
C LEU A 43 -3.51 9.03 -9.48
N ARG A 44 -3.61 10.05 -8.62
CA ARG A 44 -3.05 10.04 -7.25
C ARG A 44 -3.57 8.89 -6.40
N ALA A 45 -4.87 8.61 -6.47
CA ALA A 45 -5.48 7.52 -5.71
C ALA A 45 -4.91 6.14 -6.10
N GLY A 46 -4.75 5.91 -7.41
CA GLY A 46 -4.15 4.67 -7.90
C GLY A 46 -2.68 4.54 -7.49
N TYR A 47 -1.89 5.60 -7.61
CA TYR A 47 -0.49 5.62 -7.20
C TYR A 47 -0.33 5.36 -5.69
N ARG A 48 -1.16 5.96 -4.84
CA ARG A 48 -1.15 5.71 -3.39
C ARG A 48 -1.50 4.26 -3.06
N LEU A 49 -2.52 3.69 -3.72
CA LEU A 49 -2.91 2.31 -3.51
C LEU A 49 -1.77 1.35 -3.85
N LEU A 50 -1.12 1.55 -5.00
CA LEU A 50 0.03 0.75 -5.44
C LEU A 50 1.21 0.89 -4.47
N LYS A 51 1.55 2.13 -4.08
CA LYS A 51 2.61 2.42 -3.10
C LYS A 51 2.35 1.70 -1.77
N ASN A 52 1.13 1.79 -1.25
CA ASN A 52 0.73 1.12 0.00
C ASN A 52 0.74 -0.41 -0.12
N GLY A 53 0.45 -0.94 -1.31
CA GLY A 53 0.55 -2.36 -1.62
C GLY A 53 1.97 -2.89 -1.82
N GLY A 54 3.00 -2.03 -1.71
CA GLY A 54 4.39 -2.40 -1.96
C GLY A 54 4.75 -2.53 -3.44
N CYS A 55 3.88 -2.10 -4.35
CA CYS A 55 4.16 -2.05 -5.77
C CYS A 55 5.01 -0.80 -6.06
N LEU A 56 6.22 -1.00 -6.59
CA LEU A 56 7.08 0.10 -7.01
C LEU A 56 6.61 0.65 -8.37
N PRO A 57 6.60 1.97 -8.56
CA PRO A 57 6.53 2.57 -9.89
C PRO A 57 7.65 2.03 -10.80
N PRO A 58 7.40 1.91 -12.11
CA PRO A 58 8.35 1.31 -13.06
C PRO A 58 9.72 2.03 -13.05
N GLU A 59 9.75 3.34 -12.79
CA GLU A 59 10.97 4.13 -12.71
C GLU A 59 11.85 3.69 -11.52
N LEU A 60 11.24 3.36 -10.39
CA LEU A 60 11.95 2.89 -9.20
C LEU A 60 12.35 1.42 -9.32
N GLU A 61 11.55 0.62 -10.02
CA GLU A 61 11.87 -0.77 -10.35
C GLU A 61 13.13 -0.86 -11.23
N GLN A 62 13.17 -0.08 -12.33
CA GLN A 62 14.35 0.02 -13.20
C GLN A 62 15.59 0.51 -12.44
N ARG A 63 15.44 1.48 -11.53
CA ARG A 63 16.54 1.97 -10.71
C ARG A 63 17.07 0.89 -9.77
N ARG A 64 16.17 0.11 -9.15
CA ARG A 64 16.54 -1.03 -8.29
C ARG A 64 17.31 -2.08 -9.09
N GLU A 65 16.84 -2.44 -10.28
CA GLU A 65 17.53 -3.37 -11.17
C GLU A 65 18.92 -2.86 -11.57
N ALA A 66 19.05 -1.58 -11.93
CA ALA A 66 20.33 -0.97 -12.27
C ALA A 66 21.33 -1.01 -11.11
N ILE A 67 20.88 -0.77 -9.87
CA ILE A 67 21.71 -0.88 -8.67
C ILE A 67 22.14 -2.33 -8.44
N GLN A 68 21.23 -3.30 -8.59
CA GLN A 68 21.55 -4.72 -8.46
C GLN A 68 22.57 -5.17 -9.51
N LEU A 69 22.41 -4.73 -10.77
CA LEU A 69 23.38 -4.99 -11.83
C LEU A 69 24.76 -4.40 -11.51
N LEU A 70 24.82 -3.17 -11.00
CA LEU A 70 26.08 -2.55 -10.57
C LEU A 70 26.75 -3.31 -9.42
N ASP A 71 25.98 -3.87 -8.49
CA ASP A 71 26.50 -4.63 -7.36
C ASP A 71 27.09 -5.97 -7.84
N ILE A 72 26.40 -6.65 -8.76
CA ILE A 72 26.91 -7.87 -9.41
C ILE A 72 28.21 -7.59 -10.18
N LEU A 73 28.29 -6.47 -10.90
CA LEU A 73 29.47 -6.08 -11.68
C LEU A 73 30.66 -5.62 -10.82
N LYS A 74 30.43 -5.28 -9.54
CA LYS A 74 31.49 -4.93 -8.58
C LYS A 74 32.08 -6.15 -7.86
N GLY A 75 31.49 -7.33 -8.04
CA GLY A 75 32.03 -8.62 -7.60
C GLY A 75 33.22 -9.08 -8.41
#